data_AF-A0A0D6LGG6-F1
#
_entry.id   AF-A0A0D6LGG6-F1
#
_cell.length_a   1.000
_cell.length_b   1.000
_cell.length_c   1.000
_cell.angle_alpha   90.00
_cell.angle_beta   90.00
_cell.angle_gamma   90.00
#
_symmetry.space_group_name_H-M   'P 1'
#
loop_
_entity.id
_entity.type
_entity.pdbx_description
1 polymer ?
#
loop_
_entity_poly.entity_id
_entity_poly.type
_entity_poly.pdbx_seq_one_letter_code
_entity_poly.pdbx_strand_id
1 'polypeptide(L)'
;MHLCTLNWDCNIENNAFLRNCNKSVEIPQDFSEISETPQKTQALYKSGNTCVNDPCAQGSSCENYLCKLAQYTPATNTYPIPLCSPQKNDGMTYEMQMSVLNLANYYRRLLGSGWAQDKNGYAPIARRLYALTYNCDLLGHFAKQIADKCGDPPYTPYARNWVLTHHKINDVNIDQKAALEEAFKAWGEQSKKVDLQEIAGGVFYDGDVVTEASDWAKLTTERNAVIGCAVTKCQQKGFTLVICHYNTIFTVRDSLYTVGKPCAGCAKVNRKCDNALGGGLCIP
;
A
#
# COMPACT_ATOMS: atom_id res chain seq x y z
N MET A 1 17.35 -19.08 -1.98
CA MET A 1 16.27 -19.57 -1.09
C MET A 1 14.96 -19.38 -1.84
N HIS A 2 14.62 -20.38 -2.66
CA HIS A 2 13.32 -20.49 -3.31
C HIS A 2 12.54 -21.52 -2.51
N LEU A 3 11.31 -21.19 -2.11
CA LEU A 3 10.21 -22.11 -1.85
C LEU A 3 8.97 -21.27 -1.57
N CYS A 4 8.37 -20.74 -2.65
CA CYS A 4 6.92 -20.55 -2.68
C CYS A 4 6.30 -21.93 -2.87
N THR A 5 6.00 -22.64 -1.79
CA THR A 5 4.94 -23.65 -1.83
C THR A 5 3.61 -22.90 -1.70
N LEU A 6 2.98 -22.65 -2.85
CA LEU A 6 1.58 -22.30 -2.97
C LEU A 6 0.75 -23.48 -2.44
N ASN A 7 0.61 -23.59 -1.13
CA ASN A 7 -0.54 -24.28 -0.57
C ASN A 7 -1.66 -23.24 -0.55
N TRP A 8 -2.60 -23.38 -1.47
CA TRP A 8 -3.94 -22.85 -1.29
C TRP A 8 -4.40 -23.23 0.13
N ASP A 9 -4.53 -22.24 1.00
CA ASP A 9 -4.79 -22.46 2.42
C ASP A 9 -6.22 -23.00 2.56
N CYS A 10 -6.36 -24.28 2.89
CA CYS A 10 -7.66 -24.94 3.09
C CYS A 10 -8.54 -24.18 4.10
N ASN A 11 -7.96 -23.33 4.95
CA ASN A 11 -8.72 -22.47 5.86
C ASN A 11 -9.50 -21.38 5.11
N ILE A 12 -8.95 -20.79 4.04
CA ILE A 12 -9.67 -19.84 3.17
C ILE A 12 -10.86 -20.52 2.51
N GLU A 13 -10.64 -21.71 1.91
CA GLU A 13 -11.72 -22.45 1.24
C GLU A 13 -12.78 -22.93 2.22
N ASN A 14 -12.38 -23.42 3.39
CA ASN A 14 -13.31 -23.86 4.43
C ASN A 14 -14.14 -22.69 4.97
N ASN A 15 -13.52 -21.53 5.20
CA ASN A 15 -14.26 -20.33 5.62
C ASN A 15 -15.21 -19.83 4.53
N ALA A 16 -14.78 -19.87 3.26
CA ALA A 16 -15.64 -19.53 2.11
C ALA A 16 -16.82 -20.52 1.97
N PHE A 17 -16.58 -21.83 2.10
CA PHE A 17 -17.60 -22.88 2.06
C PHE A 17 -18.59 -22.74 3.21
N LEU A 18 -18.09 -22.63 4.45
CA LEU A 18 -18.91 -22.50 5.64
C LEU A 18 -19.82 -21.28 5.52
N ARG A 19 -19.34 -20.14 5.02
CA ARG A 19 -20.17 -18.95 4.87
C ARG A 19 -21.20 -19.05 3.73
N ASN A 20 -20.78 -19.52 2.56
CA ASN A 20 -21.67 -19.63 1.39
C ASN A 20 -22.77 -20.69 1.57
N CYS A 21 -22.47 -21.77 2.29
CA CYS A 21 -23.41 -22.87 2.53
C CYS A 21 -24.11 -22.79 3.90
N ASN A 22 -23.54 -22.07 4.87
CA ASN A 22 -24.10 -21.89 6.21
C ASN A 22 -23.86 -20.46 6.73
N LYS A 23 -24.85 -19.59 6.51
CA LYS A 23 -24.80 -18.15 6.85
C LYS A 23 -24.61 -17.83 8.34
N SER A 24 -24.61 -18.84 9.20
CA SER A 24 -24.49 -18.70 10.67
C SER A 24 -23.05 -18.75 11.18
N VAL A 25 -22.05 -18.96 10.32
CA VAL A 25 -20.64 -19.00 10.73
C VAL A 25 -20.02 -17.61 10.60
N GLU A 26 -19.47 -17.09 11.69
CA GLU A 26 -18.70 -15.84 11.70
C GLU A 26 -17.31 -16.08 11.06
N ILE A 27 -16.95 -15.22 10.10
CA ILE A 27 -15.63 -15.24 9.48
C ILE A 27 -14.64 -14.55 10.44
N PRO A 28 -13.42 -15.11 10.66
CA PRO A 28 -12.42 -14.46 11.51
C PRO A 28 -12.07 -13.05 11.01
N GLN A 29 -11.76 -12.14 11.92
CA GLN A 29 -11.57 -10.70 11.62
C GLN A 29 -10.51 -10.40 10.55
N ASP A 30 -9.57 -11.33 10.32
CA ASP A 30 -8.48 -11.17 9.36
C ASP A 30 -8.83 -11.60 7.92
N PHE A 31 -10.06 -12.05 7.67
CA PHE A 31 -10.52 -12.49 6.34
C PHE A 31 -11.59 -11.54 5.80
N SER A 32 -11.44 -11.14 4.52
CA SER A 32 -12.43 -10.37 3.79
C SER A 32 -13.28 -11.28 2.88
N GLU A 33 -14.60 -11.14 2.96
CA GLU A 33 -15.55 -11.85 2.08
C GLU A 33 -15.81 -11.04 0.82
N ILE A 34 -15.84 -11.71 -0.34
CA ILE A 34 -16.29 -11.13 -1.59
C ILE A 34 -17.31 -12.10 -2.19
N SER A 35 -18.58 -11.77 -2.03
CA SER A 35 -19.70 -12.58 -2.52
C SER A 35 -20.59 -11.74 -3.43
N GLU A 36 -20.96 -12.31 -4.58
CA GLU A 36 -22.02 -11.75 -5.41
C GLU A 36 -23.33 -12.44 -5.05
N THR A 37 -24.38 -11.67 -4.81
CA THR A 37 -25.72 -12.23 -4.58
C THR A 37 -26.42 -12.37 -5.93
N PRO A 38 -26.65 -13.60 -6.42
CA PRO A 38 -27.39 -13.80 -7.65
C PRO A 38 -28.79 -13.23 -7.51
N GLN A 39 -29.30 -12.56 -8.54
CA GLN A 39 -30.71 -12.16 -8.55
C GLN A 39 -31.59 -13.40 -8.48
N LYS A 40 -32.65 -13.38 -7.66
CA LYS A 40 -33.56 -14.53 -7.45
C LYS A 40 -34.12 -15.13 -8.74
N THR A 41 -34.16 -14.35 -9.82
CA THR A 41 -34.71 -14.72 -11.13
C THR A 41 -33.63 -15.17 -12.13
N GLN A 42 -32.35 -15.11 -11.79
CA GLN A 42 -31.25 -15.47 -12.67
C GLN A 42 -30.80 -16.90 -12.40
N ALA A 43 -30.85 -17.75 -13.42
CA ALA A 43 -30.29 -19.10 -13.34
C ALA A 43 -28.76 -18.99 -13.16
N LEU A 44 -28.23 -19.66 -12.12
CA LEU A 44 -26.79 -19.69 -11.84
C LEU A 44 -26.00 -20.38 -12.95
N TYR A 45 -26.60 -21.41 -13.53
CA TYR A 45 -26.11 -22.14 -14.68
C TYR A 45 -27.31 -22.68 -15.45
N LYS A 46 -27.11 -22.97 -16.74
CA LYS A 46 -28.06 -23.77 -17.51
C LYS A 46 -27.77 -25.24 -17.23
N SER A 47 -28.79 -26.00 -16.84
CA SER A 47 -28.66 -27.45 -16.71
C SER A 47 -28.40 -28.06 -18.09
N GLY A 48 -27.26 -28.72 -18.26
CA GLY A 48 -26.86 -29.38 -19.50
C GLY A 48 -25.72 -30.36 -19.24
N ASN A 49 -25.54 -31.34 -20.12
CA ASN A 49 -24.76 -32.55 -19.80
C ASN A 49 -23.46 -32.71 -20.59
N THR A 50 -22.89 -31.63 -21.14
CA THR A 50 -21.58 -31.55 -21.84
C THR A 50 -21.56 -30.22 -22.62
N CYS A 51 -20.37 -29.70 -22.97
CA CYS A 51 -20.26 -28.59 -23.94
C CYS A 51 -20.71 -28.97 -25.38
N VAL A 52 -21.23 -30.18 -25.57
CA VAL A 52 -21.72 -30.71 -26.84
C VAL A 52 -23.14 -30.21 -27.10
N ASN A 53 -23.98 -30.15 -26.07
CA ASN A 53 -25.39 -29.74 -26.18
C ASN A 53 -25.64 -28.29 -25.79
N ASP A 54 -24.69 -27.66 -25.10
CA ASP A 54 -24.67 -26.22 -24.80
C ASP A 54 -23.27 -25.69 -25.18
N PRO A 55 -23.07 -25.22 -26.43
CA PRO A 55 -21.76 -24.87 -26.92
C PRO A 55 -21.21 -23.66 -26.18
N CYS A 56 -19.91 -23.71 -25.86
CA CYS A 56 -19.21 -22.60 -25.24
C CYS A 56 -19.26 -21.35 -26.13
N ALA A 57 -19.15 -20.18 -25.50
CA ALA A 57 -19.11 -18.90 -26.21
C ALA A 57 -18.06 -18.90 -27.33
N GLN A 58 -18.34 -18.20 -28.43
CA GLN A 58 -17.48 -18.18 -29.62
C GLN A 58 -16.02 -17.91 -29.27
N GLY A 59 -15.11 -18.75 -29.78
CA GLY A 59 -13.67 -18.68 -29.49
C GLY A 59 -13.21 -19.43 -28.23
N SER A 60 -14.13 -19.96 -27.43
CA SER A 60 -13.81 -20.76 -26.23
C SER A 60 -13.64 -22.25 -26.59
N SER A 61 -12.85 -22.98 -25.80
CA SER A 61 -12.73 -24.44 -25.89
C SER A 61 -13.56 -25.13 -24.79
N CYS A 62 -13.90 -26.40 -25.02
CA CYS A 62 -14.44 -27.27 -23.97
C CYS A 62 -13.30 -28.14 -23.42
N GLU A 63 -12.98 -27.99 -22.14
CA GLU A 63 -12.00 -28.81 -21.44
C GLU A 63 -12.68 -29.49 -20.26
N ASN A 64 -12.72 -30.83 -20.25
CA ASN A 64 -13.31 -31.62 -19.16
C ASN A 64 -14.71 -31.14 -18.74
N TYR A 65 -15.60 -30.97 -19.71
CA TYR A 65 -16.99 -30.51 -19.49
C TYR A 65 -17.12 -29.04 -19.03
N LEU A 66 -16.04 -28.24 -19.05
CA LEU A 66 -16.03 -26.82 -18.71
C LEU A 66 -15.67 -25.97 -19.92
N CYS A 67 -16.33 -24.81 -20.05
CA CYS A 67 -15.98 -23.82 -21.06
C CYS A 67 -14.77 -23.00 -20.62
N LYS A 68 -13.69 -23.09 -21.39
CA LYS A 68 -12.48 -22.29 -21.23
C LYS A 68 -12.46 -21.18 -22.27
N LEU A 69 -12.56 -19.94 -21.80
CA LEU A 69 -12.53 -18.76 -22.65
C LEU A 69 -11.17 -18.65 -23.38
N ALA A 70 -11.19 -18.23 -24.65
CA ALA A 70 -9.96 -17.96 -25.43
C ALA A 70 -9.04 -16.95 -24.73
N GLN A 71 -9.64 -16.00 -24.01
CA GLN A 71 -8.95 -15.08 -23.13
C GLN A 71 -9.52 -15.19 -21.73
N TYR A 72 -8.66 -15.51 -20.77
CA TYR A 72 -9.00 -15.41 -19.37
C TYR A 72 -9.07 -13.94 -18.99
N THR A 73 -10.28 -13.43 -18.79
CA THR A 73 -10.50 -12.14 -18.15
C THR A 73 -10.90 -12.44 -16.71
N PRO A 74 -10.05 -12.14 -15.71
CA PRO A 74 -10.42 -12.34 -14.32
C PRO A 74 -11.74 -11.62 -14.02
N ALA A 75 -12.62 -12.29 -13.28
CA ALA A 75 -13.86 -11.68 -12.85
C ALA A 75 -13.51 -10.57 -11.83
N THR A 76 -13.82 -9.32 -12.17
CA THR A 76 -13.46 -8.16 -11.32
C THR A 76 -14.43 -7.95 -10.17
N ASN A 77 -15.59 -8.60 -10.21
CA ASN A 77 -16.61 -8.64 -9.15
C ASN A 77 -16.13 -9.34 -7.88
N THR A 78 -15.11 -10.21 -7.98
CA THR A 78 -14.50 -10.89 -6.83
C THR A 78 -13.22 -10.22 -6.34
N TYR A 79 -12.89 -9.01 -6.81
CA TYR A 79 -11.77 -8.26 -6.26
C TYR A 79 -12.14 -7.60 -4.93
N PRO A 80 -11.22 -7.58 -3.95
CA PRO A 80 -11.49 -6.91 -2.69
C PRO A 80 -11.84 -5.46 -2.96
N ILE A 81 -12.92 -5.01 -2.34
CA ILE A 81 -13.40 -3.65 -2.49
C ILE A 81 -12.31 -2.70 -1.97
N PRO A 82 -11.91 -1.66 -2.72
CA PRO A 82 -10.98 -0.66 -2.23
C PRO A 82 -11.44 -0.08 -0.89
N LEU A 83 -10.49 0.35 -0.05
CA LEU A 83 -10.72 0.93 1.27
C LEU A 83 -11.46 2.29 1.25
N CYS A 84 -11.94 2.71 0.08
CA CYS A 84 -12.65 3.96 -0.12
C CYS A 84 -14.14 3.80 0.14
N SER A 85 -14.74 4.80 0.78
CA SER A 85 -16.19 4.95 0.83
C SER A 85 -16.75 5.18 -0.59
N PRO A 86 -18.02 4.80 -0.88
CA PRO A 86 -18.57 4.78 -2.25
C PRO A 86 -18.47 6.10 -3.05
N GLN A 87 -18.38 7.26 -2.38
CA GLN A 87 -18.30 8.58 -3.02
C GLN A 87 -16.86 9.11 -3.14
N LYS A 88 -15.88 8.33 -2.67
CA LYS A 88 -14.46 8.67 -2.68
C LYS A 88 -13.69 7.63 -3.48
N ASN A 89 -12.60 8.08 -4.07
CA ASN A 89 -11.74 7.23 -4.88
C ASN A 89 -10.34 7.86 -4.92
N ASP A 90 -9.32 7.03 -4.74
CA ASP A 90 -7.91 7.37 -4.92
C ASP A 90 -7.34 6.83 -6.25
N GLY A 91 -8.17 6.14 -7.04
CA GLY A 91 -7.80 5.56 -8.34
C GLY A 91 -7.04 4.24 -8.21
N MET A 92 -7.00 3.64 -7.01
CA MET A 92 -6.23 2.43 -6.74
C MET A 92 -7.13 1.25 -6.35
N THR A 93 -6.67 0.04 -6.67
CA THR A 93 -7.30 -1.20 -6.19
C THR A 93 -6.93 -1.44 -4.72
N TYR A 94 -7.67 -2.32 -4.04
CA TYR A 94 -7.31 -2.76 -2.69
C TYR A 94 -5.86 -3.29 -2.61
N GLU A 95 -5.44 -4.09 -3.59
CA GLU A 95 -4.07 -4.63 -3.65
C GLU A 95 -3.02 -3.51 -3.70
N MET A 96 -3.25 -2.47 -4.50
CA MET A 96 -2.36 -1.32 -4.57
C MET A 96 -2.32 -0.55 -3.24
N GLN A 97 -3.47 -0.36 -2.59
CA GLN A 97 -3.57 0.32 -1.29
C GLN A 97 -2.81 -0.45 -0.19
N MET A 98 -2.93 -1.79 -0.17
CA MET A 98 -2.17 -2.63 0.75
C MET A 98 -0.68 -2.66 0.40
N SER A 99 -0.33 -2.63 -0.89
CA SER A 99 1.07 -2.53 -1.33
C SER A 99 1.71 -1.23 -0.83
N VAL A 100 1.01 -0.10 -0.95
CA VAL A 100 1.43 1.19 -0.36
C VAL A 100 1.68 1.06 1.13
N LEU A 101 0.73 0.49 1.87
CA LEU A 101 0.83 0.35 3.32
C LEU A 101 2.04 -0.50 3.73
N ASN A 102 2.23 -1.62 3.04
CA ASN A 102 3.32 -2.56 3.30
C ASN A 102 4.69 -1.96 2.95
N LEU A 103 4.82 -1.31 1.78
CA LEU A 103 6.04 -0.63 1.36
C LEU A 103 6.41 0.51 2.32
N ALA A 104 5.42 1.32 2.72
CA ALA A 104 5.67 2.42 3.64
C ALA A 104 6.15 1.92 5.02
N ASN A 105 5.46 0.91 5.56
CA ASN A 105 5.82 0.32 6.84
C ASN A 105 7.12 -0.49 6.77
N TYR A 106 7.49 -1.04 5.61
CA TYR A 106 8.79 -1.68 5.41
C TYR A 106 9.95 -0.70 5.65
N TYR A 107 9.97 0.46 4.97
CA TYR A 107 11.04 1.45 5.17
C TYR A 107 11.06 2.04 6.57
N ARG A 108 9.89 2.28 7.16
CA ARG A 108 9.78 2.71 8.57
C ARG A 108 10.32 1.64 9.51
N ARG A 109 10.04 0.37 9.24
CA ARG A 109 10.55 -0.74 10.06
C ARG A 109 12.06 -0.85 9.95
N LEU A 110 12.65 -0.70 8.77
CA LEU A 110 14.10 -0.65 8.62
C LEU A 110 14.69 0.42 9.56
N LEU A 111 14.11 1.61 9.61
CA LEU A 111 14.56 2.68 10.51
C LEU A 111 14.39 2.33 12.00
N GLY A 112 13.21 1.84 12.38
CA GLY A 112 12.88 1.53 13.77
C GLY A 112 13.61 0.30 14.33
N SER A 113 14.12 -0.57 13.46
CA SER A 113 14.88 -1.78 13.84
C SER A 113 16.39 -1.62 13.68
N GLY A 114 16.87 -0.51 13.09
CA GLY A 114 18.29 -0.23 12.88
C GLY A 114 18.90 -0.82 11.61
N TRP A 115 18.07 -1.17 10.63
CA TRP A 115 18.49 -1.70 9.33
C TRP A 115 18.38 -0.69 8.18
N ALA A 116 17.90 0.53 8.44
CA ALA A 116 17.89 1.59 7.43
C ALA A 116 19.32 2.05 7.16
N GLN A 117 19.79 1.87 5.93
CA GLN A 117 21.11 2.33 5.54
C GLN A 117 21.12 3.84 5.35
N ASP A 118 22.22 4.47 5.75
CA ASP A 118 22.55 5.84 5.40
C ASP A 118 23.87 5.90 4.62
N LYS A 119 24.41 7.09 4.39
CA LYS A 119 25.68 7.26 3.64
C LYS A 119 26.87 6.56 4.30
N ASN A 120 26.86 6.39 5.63
CA ASN A 120 28.01 5.93 6.43
C ASN A 120 27.77 4.57 7.13
N GLY A 121 26.67 3.89 6.83
CA GLY A 121 26.35 2.58 7.36
C GLY A 121 24.87 2.46 7.62
N TYR A 122 24.45 2.72 8.85
CA TYR A 122 23.06 2.64 9.27
C TYR A 122 22.63 3.90 10.01
N ALA A 123 21.42 4.36 9.70
CA ALA A 123 20.79 5.49 10.35
C ALA A 123 20.59 5.23 11.86
N PRO A 124 20.64 6.27 12.70
CA PRO A 124 20.26 6.17 14.11
C PRO A 124 18.86 5.59 14.28
N ILE A 125 18.70 4.65 15.20
CA ILE A 125 17.46 3.88 15.38
C ILE A 125 16.34 4.78 15.92
N ALA A 126 15.19 4.80 15.25
CA ALA A 126 14.01 5.48 15.77
C ALA A 126 13.35 4.64 16.88
N ARG A 127 13.28 5.18 18.10
CA ARG A 127 12.74 4.41 19.25
C ARG A 127 11.23 4.25 19.26
N ARG A 128 10.52 5.02 18.43
CA ARG A 128 9.05 5.07 18.39
C ARG A 128 8.59 5.51 17.00
N LEU A 129 8.23 4.56 16.16
CA LEU A 129 7.57 4.83 14.89
C LEU A 129 6.20 4.18 14.91
N TYR A 130 5.14 4.93 14.66
CA TYR A 130 3.83 4.32 14.44
C TYR A 130 3.87 3.48 13.15
N ALA A 131 3.30 2.28 13.21
CA ALA A 131 2.84 1.62 11.99
C ALA A 131 1.79 2.54 11.35
N LEU A 132 2.00 2.87 10.07
CA LEU A 132 1.04 3.68 9.33
C LEU A 132 -0.24 2.88 9.12
N THR A 133 -1.37 3.58 9.07
CA THR A 133 -2.63 3.08 8.53
C THR A 133 -2.92 3.72 7.18
N TYR A 134 -3.72 3.04 6.36
CA TYR A 134 -4.13 3.57 5.06
C TYR A 134 -5.39 4.41 5.18
N ASN A 135 -5.42 5.56 4.48
CA ASN A 135 -6.59 6.42 4.40
C ASN A 135 -6.90 6.77 2.94
N CYS A 136 -7.86 6.05 2.35
CA CYS A 136 -8.34 6.38 1.01
C CYS A 136 -9.13 7.69 0.99
N ASP A 137 -10.14 7.82 1.85
CA ASP A 137 -11.21 8.83 1.71
C ASP A 137 -10.75 10.29 1.74
N LEU A 138 -9.64 10.55 2.43
CA LEU A 138 -9.11 11.89 2.61
C LEU A 138 -7.73 12.02 1.93
N LEU A 139 -6.73 11.26 2.38
CA LEU A 139 -5.36 11.41 1.87
C LEU A 139 -5.23 10.90 0.43
N GLY A 140 -5.69 9.67 0.15
CA GLY A 140 -5.64 9.09 -1.20
C GLY A 140 -6.49 9.87 -2.20
N HIS A 141 -7.71 10.25 -1.81
CA HIS A 141 -8.61 11.06 -2.63
C HIS A 141 -7.97 12.38 -3.06
N PHE A 142 -7.32 13.11 -2.14
CA PHE A 142 -6.67 14.37 -2.46
C PHE A 142 -5.30 14.21 -3.14
N ALA A 143 -4.58 13.11 -2.90
CA ALA A 143 -3.41 12.74 -3.69
C ALA A 143 -3.80 12.55 -5.17
N LYS A 144 -4.94 11.89 -5.43
CA LYS A 144 -5.47 11.69 -6.79
C LYS A 144 -5.78 13.01 -7.48
N GLN A 145 -6.41 13.96 -6.78
CA GLN A 145 -6.71 15.28 -7.36
C GLN A 145 -5.45 16.05 -7.81
N ILE A 146 -4.31 15.83 -7.15
CA ILE A 146 -3.03 16.41 -7.57
C ILE A 146 -2.47 15.64 -8.76
N ALA A 147 -2.44 14.30 -8.66
CA ALA A 147 -1.88 13.44 -9.70
C ALA A 147 -2.62 13.58 -11.05
N ASP A 148 -3.95 13.68 -11.03
CA ASP A 148 -4.82 13.83 -12.20
C ASP A 148 -4.57 15.12 -13.00
N LYS A 149 -4.00 16.15 -12.38
CA LYS A 149 -3.63 17.38 -13.09
C LYS A 149 -2.45 17.16 -14.02
N CYS A 150 -1.68 16.08 -13.82
CA CYS A 150 -0.48 15.78 -14.59
C CYS A 150 0.47 16.99 -14.66
N GLY A 151 0.56 17.76 -13.57
CA GLY A 151 1.43 18.93 -13.48
C GLY A 151 2.90 18.53 -13.33
N ASP A 152 3.79 19.50 -13.48
CA ASP A 152 5.21 19.36 -13.13
C ASP A 152 5.43 19.93 -11.71
N PRO A 153 6.47 19.46 -10.98
CA PRO A 153 6.79 20.00 -9.66
C PRO A 153 7.14 21.50 -9.71
N PRO A 154 6.98 22.24 -8.60
CA PRO A 154 6.65 21.74 -7.27
C PRO A 154 5.16 21.42 -7.07
N TYR A 155 4.88 20.35 -6.34
CA TYR A 155 3.52 20.00 -5.91
C TYR A 155 3.28 20.51 -4.49
N THR A 156 2.07 21.02 -4.24
CA THR A 156 1.67 21.51 -2.91
C THR A 156 0.67 20.53 -2.27
N PRO A 157 0.87 20.13 -1.00
CA PRO A 157 -0.12 19.34 -0.27
C PRO A 157 -1.47 20.02 -0.23
N TYR A 158 -2.55 19.22 -0.27
CA TYR A 158 -3.91 19.77 -0.31
C TYR A 158 -4.27 20.55 0.96
N ALA A 159 -3.79 20.12 2.12
CA ALA A 159 -3.99 20.81 3.40
C ALA A 159 -2.65 21.34 3.95
N ARG A 160 -2.71 22.50 4.63
CA ARG A 160 -1.52 23.18 5.16
C ARG A 160 -0.75 22.37 6.20
N ASN A 161 -1.40 21.45 6.90
CA ASN A 161 -0.81 20.61 7.93
C ASN A 161 -0.38 19.22 7.42
N TRP A 162 -0.28 19.06 6.10
CA TRP A 162 0.16 17.82 5.45
C TRP A 162 1.48 18.02 4.73
N VAL A 163 2.16 16.91 4.47
CA VAL A 163 3.31 16.83 3.57
C VAL A 163 3.03 15.80 2.48
N LEU A 164 3.74 15.89 1.36
CA LEU A 164 3.64 14.95 0.25
C LEU A 164 4.99 14.47 -0.26
N THR A 165 5.01 13.24 -0.76
CA THR A 165 6.06 12.72 -1.63
C THR A 165 5.52 12.58 -3.05
N HIS A 166 6.41 12.66 -4.04
CA HIS A 166 6.06 12.47 -5.44
C HIS A 166 7.13 11.70 -6.19
N HIS A 167 6.74 10.95 -7.22
CA HIS A 167 7.67 10.28 -8.12
C HIS A 167 7.12 10.30 -9.55
N LYS A 168 7.93 10.78 -10.50
CA LYS A 168 7.57 10.88 -11.91
C LYS A 168 8.37 9.85 -12.70
N ILE A 169 7.66 9.00 -13.43
CA ILE A 169 8.23 7.90 -14.23
C ILE A 169 7.93 8.21 -15.69
N ASN A 170 8.96 8.33 -16.54
CA ASN A 170 8.81 8.62 -17.97
C ASN A 170 8.37 7.38 -18.78
N ASP A 171 7.32 6.71 -18.30
CA ASP A 171 6.66 5.59 -18.94
C ASP A 171 5.17 5.60 -18.57
N VAL A 172 4.29 5.63 -19.56
CA VAL A 172 2.83 5.59 -19.40
C VAL A 172 2.29 4.16 -19.37
N ASN A 173 3.08 3.19 -19.82
CA ASN A 173 2.70 1.79 -19.94
C ASN A 173 3.09 0.98 -18.70
N ILE A 174 3.95 1.52 -17.82
CA ILE A 174 4.29 0.90 -16.55
C ILE A 174 3.04 0.42 -15.79
N ASP A 175 3.14 -0.76 -15.21
CA ASP A 175 2.13 -1.25 -14.29
C ASP A 175 2.02 -0.32 -13.07
N GLN A 176 0.80 -0.02 -12.61
CA GLN A 176 0.63 0.99 -11.55
C GLN A 176 1.16 0.51 -10.20
N LYS A 177 1.16 -0.81 -9.93
CA LYS A 177 1.77 -1.36 -8.72
C LYS A 177 3.29 -1.32 -8.83
N ALA A 178 3.86 -1.64 -9.99
CA ALA A 178 5.30 -1.46 -10.24
C ALA A 178 5.72 0.02 -10.09
N ALA A 179 4.89 0.97 -10.53
CA ALA A 179 5.14 2.40 -10.32
C ALA A 179 5.17 2.79 -8.83
N LEU A 180 4.29 2.20 -8.01
CA LEU A 180 4.33 2.37 -6.55
C LEU A 180 5.62 1.80 -5.95
N GLU A 181 5.99 0.57 -6.33
CA GLU A 181 7.22 -0.07 -5.86
C GLU A 181 8.46 0.76 -6.21
N GLU A 182 8.53 1.27 -7.43
CA GLU A 182 9.61 2.17 -7.88
C GLU A 182 9.64 3.47 -7.06
N ALA A 183 8.48 4.11 -6.86
CA ALA A 183 8.39 5.36 -6.10
C ALA A 183 8.84 5.18 -4.63
N PHE A 184 8.34 4.15 -3.95
CA PHE A 184 8.72 3.88 -2.56
C PHE A 184 10.19 3.50 -2.43
N LYS A 185 10.75 2.78 -3.41
CA LYS A 185 12.19 2.52 -3.48
C LYS A 185 12.98 3.81 -3.66
N ALA A 186 12.60 4.65 -4.62
CA ALA A 186 13.27 5.91 -4.88
C ALA A 186 13.28 6.81 -3.63
N TRP A 187 12.16 6.93 -2.92
CA TRP A 187 12.08 7.69 -1.67
C TRP A 187 12.88 7.04 -0.55
N GLY A 188 12.69 5.74 -0.33
CA GLY A 188 13.37 5.00 0.74
C GLY A 188 14.89 5.01 0.62
N GLU A 189 15.43 4.93 -0.60
CA GLU A 189 16.87 4.92 -0.85
C GLU A 189 17.53 6.31 -0.75
N GLN A 190 16.76 7.39 -0.61
CA GLN A 190 17.34 8.70 -0.38
C GLN A 190 18.17 8.78 0.91
N SER A 191 17.87 7.96 1.94
CA SER A 191 18.67 7.92 3.16
C SER A 191 20.13 7.58 2.90
N LYS A 192 20.42 6.76 1.88
CA LYS A 192 21.79 6.37 1.49
C LYS A 192 22.63 7.54 0.96
N LYS A 193 22.00 8.68 0.67
CA LYS A 193 22.68 9.87 0.14
C LYS A 193 23.16 10.83 1.24
N VAL A 194 22.65 10.66 2.46
CA VAL A 194 22.85 11.60 3.57
C VAL A 194 23.50 10.90 4.77
N ASP A 195 24.32 11.64 5.51
CA ASP A 195 24.89 11.18 6.79
C ASP A 195 23.91 11.55 7.91
N LEU A 196 23.22 10.56 8.50
CA LEU A 196 22.19 10.82 9.49
C LEU A 196 22.81 10.82 10.88
N GLN A 197 22.96 11.99 11.47
CA GLN A 197 23.57 12.14 12.79
C GLN A 197 22.53 12.31 13.90
N GLU A 198 22.74 11.61 15.01
CA GLU A 198 22.02 11.89 16.24
C GLU A 198 22.55 13.19 16.87
N ILE A 199 21.67 14.17 17.01
CA ILE A 199 21.94 15.43 17.69
C ILE A 199 20.97 15.52 18.87
N ALA A 200 21.48 15.68 20.09
CA ALA A 200 20.65 15.83 21.29
C ALA A 200 19.51 14.79 21.42
N GLY A 201 19.74 13.53 21.04
CA GLY A 201 18.74 12.46 21.14
C GLY A 201 17.75 12.35 19.97
N GLY A 202 17.97 13.07 18.86
CA GLY A 202 17.08 13.05 17.70
C GLY A 202 17.81 13.25 16.38
N VAL A 203 17.12 12.94 15.28
CA VAL A 203 17.53 13.31 13.92
C VAL A 203 16.61 14.40 13.41
N PHE A 204 17.16 15.39 12.73
CA PHE A 204 16.46 16.62 12.36
C PHE A 204 16.33 16.78 10.85
N TYR A 205 15.26 17.44 10.43
CA TYR A 205 15.08 17.84 9.03
C TYR A 205 15.92 19.08 8.74
N ASP A 206 17.21 18.90 8.47
CA ASP A 206 18.14 20.00 8.21
C ASP A 206 19.24 19.58 7.22
N GLY A 207 19.96 20.55 6.66
CA GLY A 207 21.10 20.32 5.75
C GLY A 207 20.76 19.39 4.58
N ASP A 208 21.63 18.39 4.36
CA ASP A 208 21.51 17.44 3.26
C ASP A 208 20.21 16.61 3.31
N VAL A 209 19.59 16.45 4.50
CA VAL A 209 18.29 15.76 4.60
C VAL A 209 17.21 16.54 3.87
N VAL A 210 17.27 17.87 3.87
CA VAL A 210 16.31 18.74 3.17
C VAL A 210 16.48 18.64 1.66
N THR A 211 17.72 18.57 1.18
CA THR A 211 18.02 18.63 -0.26
C THR A 211 18.05 17.26 -0.93
N GLU A 212 18.52 16.22 -0.24
CA GLU A 212 18.77 14.89 -0.83
C GLU A 212 17.83 13.80 -0.32
N ALA A 213 17.23 13.97 0.88
CA ALA A 213 16.41 12.96 1.55
C ALA A 213 15.05 13.45 2.06
N SER A 214 14.46 14.43 1.37
CA SER A 214 13.20 15.03 1.78
C SER A 214 12.03 14.04 1.76
N ASP A 215 11.95 13.16 0.76
CA ASP A 215 10.85 12.21 0.67
C ASP A 215 11.02 11.04 1.64
N TRP A 216 12.26 10.59 1.86
CA TRP A 216 12.56 9.66 2.94
C TRP A 216 12.13 10.21 4.31
N ALA A 217 12.41 11.49 4.58
CA ALA A 217 12.05 12.14 5.83
C ALA A 217 10.53 12.18 6.05
N LYS A 218 9.76 12.49 5.00
CA LYS A 218 8.28 12.49 5.04
C LYS A 218 7.71 11.08 5.24
N LEU A 219 8.32 10.08 4.61
CA LEU A 219 7.94 8.67 4.75
C LEU A 219 8.21 8.13 6.16
N THR A 220 9.34 8.50 6.76
CA THR A 220 9.85 7.86 7.97
C THR A 220 9.68 8.64 9.28
N THR A 221 9.20 9.88 9.25
CA THR A 221 9.02 10.67 10.48
C THR A 221 8.13 9.99 11.52
N GLU A 222 8.52 10.10 12.79
CA GLU A 222 7.78 9.67 13.98
C GLU A 222 6.46 10.42 14.15
N ARG A 223 6.33 11.61 13.53
CA ARG A 223 5.12 12.44 13.55
C ARG A 223 3.99 11.92 12.67
N ASN A 224 4.27 10.95 11.79
CA ASN A 224 3.29 10.41 10.88
C ASN A 224 2.73 9.06 11.36
N ALA A 225 1.42 8.88 11.17
CA ALA A 225 0.71 7.64 11.47
C ALA A 225 -0.27 7.21 10.36
N VAL A 226 -0.44 8.02 9.29
CA VAL A 226 -1.41 7.74 8.23
C VAL A 226 -0.81 8.07 6.86
N ILE A 227 -1.18 7.31 5.84
CA ILE A 227 -0.80 7.54 4.44
C ILE A 227 -2.00 7.34 3.52
N GLY A 228 -2.04 8.07 2.41
CA GLY A 228 -2.90 7.75 1.27
C GLY A 228 -2.25 8.24 -0.01
N CYS A 229 -2.34 7.44 -1.08
CA CYS A 229 -1.62 7.69 -2.33
C CYS A 229 -2.54 7.61 -3.53
N ALA A 230 -2.01 8.02 -4.69
CA ALA A 230 -2.63 7.81 -5.99
C ALA A 230 -1.56 7.62 -7.06
N VAL A 231 -1.92 6.91 -8.14
CA VAL A 231 -1.09 6.71 -9.33
C VAL A 231 -1.89 7.12 -10.56
N THR A 232 -1.41 8.12 -11.29
CA THR A 232 -2.08 8.60 -12.52
C THR A 232 -1.16 8.42 -13.72
N LYS A 233 -1.68 7.76 -14.76
CA LYS A 233 -1.05 7.68 -16.08
C LYS A 233 -1.35 8.94 -16.90
N CYS A 234 -0.36 9.81 -17.06
CA CYS A 234 -0.47 11.06 -17.78
C CYS A 234 -0.18 10.86 -19.27
N GLN A 235 -1.08 10.16 -19.97
CA GLN A 235 -0.87 9.71 -21.35
C GLN A 235 -0.41 10.81 -22.31
N GLN A 236 -1.07 11.97 -22.30
CA GLN A 236 -0.75 13.09 -23.18
C GLN A 236 0.64 13.70 -22.94
N LYS A 237 1.23 13.47 -21.75
CA LYS A 237 2.53 13.98 -21.36
C LYS A 237 3.63 12.92 -21.31
N GLY A 238 3.30 11.65 -21.58
CA GLY A 238 4.28 10.58 -21.66
C GLY A 238 4.89 10.15 -20.32
N PHE A 239 4.21 10.35 -19.19
CA PHE A 239 4.70 9.88 -17.88
C PHE A 239 3.60 9.30 -16.99
N THR A 240 3.99 8.55 -15.96
CA THR A 240 3.16 8.12 -14.83
C THR A 240 3.60 8.87 -13.57
N LEU A 241 2.65 9.36 -12.78
CA LEU A 241 2.91 10.15 -11.57
C LEU A 241 2.33 9.46 -10.35
N VAL A 242 3.16 9.28 -9.34
CA VAL A 242 2.78 8.80 -8.01
C VAL A 242 2.81 9.97 -7.04
N ILE A 243 1.73 10.16 -6.28
CA ILE A 243 1.64 11.13 -5.18
C ILE A 243 1.22 10.39 -3.92
N CYS A 244 1.90 10.62 -2.80
CA CYS A 244 1.47 10.15 -1.49
C CYS A 244 1.35 11.33 -0.52
N HIS A 245 0.26 11.38 0.22
CA HIS A 245 0.00 12.33 1.29
C HIS A 245 0.18 11.70 2.67
N TYR A 246 0.61 12.54 3.59
CA TYR A 246 0.80 12.22 5.01
C TYR A 246 0.13 13.29 5.86
N ASN A 247 -0.60 12.88 6.90
CA ASN A 247 -1.36 13.80 7.75
C ASN A 247 -0.51 14.46 8.85
N THR A 248 0.69 14.89 8.48
CA THR A 248 1.66 15.48 9.40
C THR A 248 2.37 16.67 8.77
N ILE A 249 2.97 17.50 9.61
CA ILE A 249 3.82 18.62 9.19
C ILE A 249 5.08 18.68 10.05
N PHE A 250 6.17 19.03 9.39
CA PHE A 250 7.43 19.45 9.99
C PHE A 250 8.11 20.42 9.02
N THR A 251 8.98 21.25 9.57
CA THR A 251 9.73 22.29 8.86
C THR A 251 11.23 22.11 9.10
N VAL A 252 12.05 22.94 8.47
CA VAL A 252 13.51 22.89 8.65
C VAL A 252 13.83 23.06 10.15
N ARG A 253 14.76 22.25 10.66
CA ARG A 253 15.15 22.10 12.08
C ARG A 253 14.13 21.41 13.00
N ASP A 254 13.00 20.91 12.49
CA ASP A 254 12.16 20.02 13.29
C ASP A 254 12.82 18.65 13.44
N SER A 255 12.65 18.04 14.61
CA SER A 255 13.00 16.62 14.80
C SER A 255 12.08 15.74 13.95
N LEU A 256 12.69 14.87 13.15
CA LEU A 256 12.03 13.82 12.38
C LEU A 256 11.63 12.65 13.27
N TYR A 257 12.54 12.22 14.14
CA TYR A 257 12.33 11.16 15.11
C TYR A 257 13.33 11.25 16.26
N THR A 258 12.96 10.61 17.36
CA THR A 258 13.76 10.44 18.57
C THR A 258 14.55 9.14 18.49
N VAL A 259 15.83 9.22 18.83
CA VAL A 259 16.76 8.10 18.76
C VAL A 259 16.66 7.23 20.02
N GLY A 260 16.80 5.92 19.86
CA GLY A 260 16.93 4.98 20.97
C GLY A 260 16.61 3.54 20.58
N LYS A 261 16.58 2.66 21.58
CA LYS A 261 16.30 1.23 21.34
C LYS A 261 14.96 1.03 20.60
N PRO A 262 14.88 0.03 19.70
CA PRO A 262 13.65 -0.30 19.00
C PRO A 262 12.45 -0.38 19.96
N CYS A 263 11.36 0.28 19.60
CA CYS A 263 10.11 0.30 20.37
C CYS A 263 10.15 0.86 21.80
N ALA A 264 11.28 1.38 22.29
CA ALA A 264 11.40 1.86 23.67
C ALA A 264 10.42 3.01 24.01
N GLY A 265 9.86 3.68 23.01
CA GLY A 265 8.81 4.69 23.19
C GLY A 265 7.37 4.21 22.98
N CYS A 266 7.11 2.97 22.53
CA CYS A 266 5.75 2.54 22.18
C CYS A 266 4.79 2.52 23.39
N ALA A 267 5.25 2.01 24.54
CA ALA A 267 4.42 1.94 25.74
C ALA A 267 3.99 3.34 26.24
N LYS A 268 4.82 4.38 26.02
CA LYS A 268 4.52 5.77 26.41
C LYS A 268 3.35 6.38 25.62
N VAL A 269 2.97 5.76 24.51
CA VAL A 269 1.85 6.19 23.66
C VAL A 269 0.75 5.14 23.60
N ASN A 270 0.67 4.26 24.61
CA ASN A 270 -0.32 3.20 24.73
C ASN A 270 -0.38 2.29 23.50
N ARG A 271 0.80 1.90 23.00
CA ARG A 271 0.98 1.00 21.86
C ARG A 271 1.94 -0.13 22.21
N LYS A 272 1.81 -1.25 21.52
CA LYS A 272 2.71 -2.41 21.64
C LYS A 272 3.80 -2.34 20.58
N CYS A 273 4.95 -2.96 20.86
CA CYS A 273 5.96 -3.20 19.84
C CYS A 273 5.48 -4.32 18.92
N ASP A 274 5.60 -4.12 17.62
CA ASP A 274 5.34 -5.17 16.65
C ASP A 274 6.53 -6.12 16.54
N ASN A 275 6.46 -7.23 17.29
CA ASN A 275 7.49 -8.27 17.30
C ASN A 275 7.35 -9.29 16.16
N ALA A 276 6.26 -9.27 15.38
CA ALA A 276 5.99 -10.32 14.38
C ALA A 276 6.98 -10.29 13.20
N LEU A 277 7.52 -9.11 12.89
CA LEU A 277 8.46 -8.91 11.78
C LEU A 277 9.79 -8.30 12.26
N GLY A 278 10.25 -8.71 13.44
CA GLY A 278 11.56 -8.31 13.98
C GLY A 278 11.60 -6.97 14.73
N GLY A 279 10.44 -6.41 15.11
CA GLY A 279 10.38 -5.17 15.91
C GLY A 279 10.27 -3.89 15.07
N GLY A 280 10.43 -2.76 15.76
CA GLY A 280 10.69 -1.45 15.15
C GLY A 280 9.48 -0.55 14.92
N LEU A 281 8.26 -1.07 15.00
CA LEU A 281 7.03 -0.28 14.87
C LEU A 281 6.14 -0.40 16.10
N CYS A 282 5.40 0.67 16.39
CA CYS A 282 4.37 0.73 17.42
C CYS A 282 3.00 0.46 16.79
N ILE A 283 2.38 -0.63 17.19
CA ILE A 283 1.05 -1.08 16.75
C ILE A 283 0.02 -0.93 17.89
N PRO A 284 -1.29 -0.83 17.58
CA PRO A 284 -2.35 -0.80 18.58
C PRO A 284 -2.22 -1.87 19.68
#